data_AF-A0A956I156-F1
#
_entry.id   AF-A0A956I156-F1
#
_cell.length_a   1.000
_cell.length_b   1.000
_cell.length_c   1.000
_cell.angle_alpha   90.00
_cell.angle_beta   90.00
_cell.angle_gamma   90.00
#
_symmetry.space_group_name_H-M   'P 1'
#
loop_
_entity.id
_entity.type
_entity.pdbx_description
1 polymer ?
#
loop_
_entity_poly.entity_id
_entity_poly.type
_entity_poly.pdbx_seq_one_letter_code
_entity_poly.pdbx_strand_id
1 'polypeptide(L)'
;RWEVAGEGSLAAIAARYDQARDNGRWTLVGDTPNGAGQALAMEAGQGEEAVDLYKQLPDADEWYVRWYARYEAGVPWHHSGMWFGGYAPSMRWPSPMAGNRPNGDDRFSVAIEPVYDGPAGERFDFYDYWMGMRSWMADPITDDGTAYYGNGLVHRNDFTLDEETWVCLEVHLRLNPDPSSAAGAVLEVWKNDVLMRRFDDGGPRGYWIRDKFCPEGADGAECTDYPAPADTTLGLQMRSDPALRLNAFWPQNYITDDARGTLTFDQMVVATRRVGCMR
;
A
#
# COMPACT_ATOMS: atom_id res chain seq x y z
N ARG A 1 -15.72 -11.81 3.43
CA ARG A 1 -15.45 -11.16 2.13
C ARG A 1 -16.18 -9.84 2.17
N TRP A 2 -15.45 -8.74 2.23
CA TRP A 2 -16.00 -7.40 2.10
C TRP A 2 -15.77 -6.98 0.65
N GLU A 3 -16.83 -6.81 -0.13
CA GLU A 3 -16.74 -6.20 -1.45
C GLU A 3 -16.94 -4.71 -1.28
N VAL A 4 -15.88 -3.94 -1.54
CA VAL A 4 -15.83 -2.52 -1.21
C VAL A 4 -16.11 -1.64 -2.45
N ALA A 5 -16.05 -2.19 -3.66
CA ALA A 5 -16.59 -1.59 -4.87
C ALA A 5 -17.40 -2.60 -5.69
N GLY A 6 -18.61 -2.20 -6.10
CA GLY A 6 -19.54 -2.99 -6.90
C GLY A 6 -20.91 -2.31 -6.96
N GLU A 7 -21.32 -1.93 -8.18
CA GLU A 7 -22.63 -1.45 -8.66
C GLU A 7 -23.31 -0.30 -7.87
N GLY A 8 -23.62 0.80 -8.55
CA GLY A 8 -24.44 1.90 -8.01
C GLY A 8 -23.98 3.29 -8.45
N SER A 9 -24.63 4.33 -7.93
CA SER A 9 -24.19 5.72 -8.11
C SER A 9 -23.00 6.05 -7.19
N LEU A 10 -22.27 7.14 -7.48
CA LEU A 10 -21.19 7.64 -6.60
C LEU A 10 -21.67 7.84 -5.15
N ALA A 11 -22.90 8.31 -4.96
CA ALA A 11 -23.50 8.45 -3.64
C ALA A 11 -23.69 7.10 -2.91
N ALA A 12 -24.05 6.05 -3.66
CA ALA A 12 -24.18 4.70 -3.10
C ALA A 12 -22.82 4.10 -2.72
N ILE A 13 -21.75 4.43 -3.47
CA ILE A 13 -20.38 4.04 -3.11
C ILE A 13 -19.96 4.79 -1.85
N ALA A 14 -20.04 6.13 -1.84
CA ALA A 14 -19.65 6.96 -0.71
C ALA A 14 -20.34 6.54 0.60
N ALA A 15 -21.62 6.18 0.55
CA ALA A 15 -22.39 5.73 1.72
C ALA A 15 -21.90 4.43 2.36
N ARG A 16 -21.06 3.63 1.68
CA ARG A 16 -20.47 2.40 2.25
C ARG A 16 -19.27 2.70 3.15
N TYR A 17 -18.63 3.85 2.94
CA TYR A 17 -17.39 4.24 3.60
C TYR A 17 -17.63 5.20 4.76
N ASP A 18 -16.72 5.21 5.73
CA ASP A 18 -16.82 6.09 6.90
C ASP A 18 -16.34 7.51 6.58
N GLN A 19 -15.41 7.64 5.63
CA GLN A 19 -15.05 8.89 4.96
C GLN A 19 -14.99 8.67 3.44
N ALA A 20 -15.45 9.67 2.70
CA ALA A 20 -15.38 9.75 1.25
C ALA A 20 -14.99 11.18 0.86
N ARG A 21 -13.84 11.35 0.20
CA ARG A 21 -13.33 12.61 -0.32
C ARG A 21 -13.33 12.57 -1.84
N ASP A 22 -14.47 12.89 -2.43
CA ASP A 22 -14.65 12.98 -3.88
C ASP A 22 -14.08 14.30 -4.42
N ASN A 23 -14.41 15.43 -3.78
CA ASN A 23 -14.08 16.77 -4.26
C ASN A 23 -14.55 17.06 -5.71
N GLY A 24 -15.53 16.31 -6.23
CA GLY A 24 -16.05 16.43 -7.59
C GLY A 24 -15.14 15.82 -8.66
N ARG A 25 -14.22 14.92 -8.24
CA ARG A 25 -13.18 14.31 -9.07
C ARG A 25 -13.35 12.81 -9.23
N TRP A 26 -14.46 12.26 -8.74
CA TRP A 26 -14.84 10.88 -9.00
C TRP A 26 -15.74 10.76 -10.21
N THR A 27 -15.47 9.73 -11.01
CA THR A 27 -16.35 9.34 -12.11
C THR A 27 -16.54 7.83 -12.11
N LEU A 28 -17.68 7.40 -12.63
CA LEU A 28 -17.92 5.98 -12.91
C LEU A 28 -17.70 5.73 -14.39
N VAL A 29 -16.76 4.83 -14.69
CA VAL A 29 -16.38 4.48 -16.05
C VAL A 29 -16.83 3.06 -16.39
N GLY A 30 -17.17 2.82 -17.66
CA GLY A 30 -17.58 1.48 -18.14
C GLY A 30 -16.40 0.57 -18.52
N ASP A 31 -15.19 1.13 -18.63
CA ASP A 31 -13.97 0.33 -18.73
C ASP A 31 -13.74 -0.37 -17.39
N THR A 32 -13.71 -1.70 -17.42
CA THR A 32 -13.66 -2.57 -16.25
C THR A 32 -12.82 -3.80 -16.61
N PRO A 33 -12.14 -4.44 -15.63
CA PRO A 33 -11.30 -5.61 -15.88
C PRO A 33 -12.05 -6.82 -16.46
N ASN A 34 -13.38 -6.91 -16.30
CA ASN A 34 -14.22 -7.99 -16.83
C ASN A 34 -15.14 -7.54 -18.00
N GLY A 35 -15.05 -6.27 -18.43
CA GLY A 35 -15.90 -5.70 -19.48
C GLY A 35 -17.38 -5.53 -19.10
N ALA A 36 -17.73 -5.57 -17.81
CA ALA A 36 -19.10 -5.42 -17.33
C ALA A 36 -19.17 -4.63 -16.01
N GLY A 37 -20.20 -3.79 -15.88
CA GLY A 37 -20.41 -2.97 -14.69
C GLY A 37 -19.73 -1.60 -14.80
N GLN A 38 -19.26 -1.08 -13.67
CA GLN A 38 -18.62 0.23 -13.59
C GLN A 38 -17.44 0.20 -12.62
N ALA A 39 -16.35 0.86 -13.00
CA ALA A 39 -15.20 1.10 -12.13
C ALA A 39 -15.20 2.54 -11.61
N LEU A 40 -14.53 2.77 -10.47
CA LEU A 40 -14.39 4.08 -9.85
C LEU A 40 -13.08 4.73 -10.29
N ALA A 41 -13.17 5.76 -11.12
CA ALA A 41 -12.05 6.60 -11.51
C ALA A 41 -11.92 7.77 -10.53
N MET A 42 -10.73 7.96 -9.97
CA MET A 42 -10.38 9.03 -9.05
C MET A 42 -9.32 9.92 -9.68
N GLU A 43 -9.66 11.17 -10.02
CA GLU A 43 -8.71 12.16 -10.54
C GLU A 43 -8.05 12.94 -9.38
N ALA A 44 -6.72 13.09 -9.40
CA ALA A 44 -5.97 13.84 -8.39
C ALA A 44 -4.94 14.78 -9.03
N GLY A 45 -4.29 15.60 -8.20
CA GLY A 45 -3.21 16.52 -8.59
C GLY A 45 -3.66 17.97 -8.79
N GLN A 46 -2.81 18.77 -9.42
CA GLN A 46 -2.94 20.24 -9.53
C GLN A 46 -2.87 20.98 -8.19
N GLY A 47 -2.04 20.47 -7.25
CA GLY A 47 -1.87 21.06 -5.92
C GLY A 47 -3.08 20.91 -4.99
N GLU A 48 -4.01 20.03 -5.34
CA GLU A 48 -5.26 19.82 -4.60
C GLU A 48 -5.14 18.64 -3.64
N GLU A 49 -5.99 18.65 -2.61
CA GLU A 49 -6.05 17.57 -1.63
C GLU A 49 -6.36 16.22 -2.27
N ALA A 50 -5.88 15.15 -1.64
CA ALA A 50 -6.13 13.79 -2.10
C ALA A 50 -7.63 13.47 -2.19
N VAL A 51 -7.95 12.58 -3.13
CA VAL A 51 -9.27 11.97 -3.25
C VAL A 51 -9.20 10.55 -2.73
N ASP A 52 -10.13 10.17 -1.85
CA ASP A 52 -10.03 8.90 -1.13
C ASP A 52 -11.36 8.34 -0.63
N LEU A 53 -11.36 7.04 -0.40
CA LEU A 53 -12.37 6.39 0.43
C LEU A 53 -11.67 5.79 1.64
N TYR A 54 -12.28 5.87 2.83
CA TYR A 54 -11.77 5.22 4.03
C TYR A 54 -12.86 4.41 4.71
N LYS A 55 -12.52 3.18 5.07
CA LYS A 55 -13.40 2.28 5.82
C LYS A 55 -12.69 1.75 7.06
N GLN A 56 -13.34 1.93 8.20
CA GLN A 56 -13.05 1.16 9.39
C GLN A 56 -13.72 -0.22 9.25
N LEU A 57 -12.93 -1.28 9.28
CA LEU A 57 -13.40 -2.67 9.24
C LEU A 57 -13.31 -3.30 10.64
N PRO A 58 -14.02 -4.42 10.89
CA PRO A 58 -13.81 -5.19 12.11
C PRO A 58 -12.37 -5.67 12.24
N ASP A 59 -11.88 -5.69 13.47
CA ASP A 59 -10.51 -6.09 13.79
C ASP A 59 -10.18 -7.50 13.28
N ALA A 60 -8.99 -7.66 12.71
CA ALA A 60 -8.42 -8.94 12.33
C ALA A 60 -6.90 -9.00 12.56
N ASP A 61 -6.36 -10.22 12.60
CA ASP A 61 -4.92 -10.46 12.66
C ASP A 61 -4.33 -10.82 11.28
N GLU A 62 -5.18 -11.11 10.29
CA GLU A 62 -4.76 -11.56 8.96
C GLU A 62 -5.75 -11.12 7.89
N TRP A 63 -5.26 -10.45 6.85
CA TRP A 63 -6.04 -10.06 5.67
C TRP A 63 -5.33 -10.40 4.36
N TYR A 64 -6.16 -10.73 3.38
CA TYR A 64 -5.85 -10.67 1.96
C TYR A 64 -6.64 -9.51 1.37
N VAL A 65 -5.94 -8.51 0.82
CA VAL A 65 -6.53 -7.33 0.19
C VAL A 65 -6.25 -7.41 -1.31
N ARG A 66 -7.31 -7.57 -2.11
CA ARG A 66 -7.21 -7.69 -3.58
C ARG A 66 -7.96 -6.55 -4.24
N TRP A 67 -7.38 -5.96 -5.27
CA TRP A 67 -8.06 -4.96 -6.09
C TRP A 67 -7.58 -5.02 -7.54
N TYR A 68 -8.36 -4.41 -8.41
CA TYR A 68 -7.92 -4.07 -9.76
C TYR A 68 -7.63 -2.58 -9.81
N ALA A 69 -6.52 -2.21 -10.46
CA ALA A 69 -6.12 -0.84 -10.68
C ALA A 69 -5.79 -0.62 -12.16
N ARG A 70 -6.06 0.59 -12.65
CA ARG A 70 -5.61 1.09 -13.95
C ARG A 70 -5.11 2.51 -13.76
N TYR A 71 -3.86 2.75 -14.14
CA TYR A 71 -3.18 4.03 -14.02
C TYR A 71 -3.18 4.73 -15.38
N GLU A 72 -3.57 6.00 -15.42
CA GLU A 72 -3.37 6.88 -16.58
C GLU A 72 -1.87 7.03 -16.91
N ALA A 73 -1.52 7.03 -18.20
CA ALA A 73 -0.15 7.07 -18.68
C ALA A 73 0.52 8.44 -18.51
N GLY A 74 1.81 8.44 -18.20
CA GLY A 74 2.66 9.64 -18.20
C GLY A 74 2.37 10.60 -17.06
N VAL A 75 1.71 10.12 -16.00
CA VAL A 75 1.46 10.85 -14.77
C VAL A 75 2.60 10.54 -13.80
N PRO A 76 3.18 11.54 -13.10
CA PRO A 76 4.14 11.31 -12.02
C PRO A 76 3.38 10.92 -10.75
N TRP A 77 3.09 9.64 -10.59
CA TRP A 77 2.25 9.17 -9.50
C TRP A 77 2.95 9.27 -8.15
N HIS A 78 2.20 9.62 -7.10
CA HIS A 78 2.76 9.77 -5.75
C HIS A 78 1.68 9.65 -4.67
N HIS A 79 1.74 8.61 -3.83
CA HIS A 79 0.65 8.27 -2.88
C HIS A 79 -0.67 7.87 -3.59
N SER A 80 -0.55 7.07 -4.65
CA SER A 80 -1.67 6.61 -5.47
C SER A 80 -1.77 5.09 -5.47
N GLY A 81 -2.67 4.55 -4.66
CA GLY A 81 -2.78 3.11 -4.53
C GLY A 81 -3.71 2.64 -3.42
N MET A 82 -3.46 1.44 -2.95
CA MET A 82 -4.24 0.81 -1.90
C MET A 82 -3.49 0.82 -0.59
N TRP A 83 -3.96 1.62 0.37
CA TRP A 83 -3.45 1.64 1.73
C TRP A 83 -4.38 0.83 2.64
N PHE A 84 -3.81 0.09 3.58
CA PHE A 84 -4.57 -0.57 4.64
C PHE A 84 -3.67 -0.82 5.85
N GLY A 85 -4.26 -1.15 6.99
CA GLY A 85 -3.49 -1.35 8.20
C GLY A 85 -4.34 -1.33 9.45
N GLY A 86 -3.81 -0.73 10.52
CA GLY A 86 -4.43 -0.75 11.83
C GLY A 86 -4.22 0.54 12.61
N TYR A 87 -5.21 0.89 13.41
CA TYR A 87 -5.13 1.92 14.44
C TYR A 87 -5.62 1.39 15.79
N ALA A 88 -4.96 1.81 16.87
CA ALA A 88 -5.36 1.58 18.25
C ALA A 88 -5.23 2.89 19.06
N PRO A 89 -6.35 3.54 19.44
CA PRO A 89 -7.73 3.17 19.14
C PRO A 89 -8.07 3.28 17.65
N SER A 90 -9.02 2.45 17.18
CA SER A 90 -9.49 2.48 15.80
C SER A 90 -10.04 3.84 15.40
N MET A 91 -9.75 4.30 14.17
CA MET A 91 -10.21 5.59 13.65
C MET A 91 -11.19 5.40 12.48
N ARG A 92 -11.98 6.45 12.20
CA ARG A 92 -12.92 6.51 11.07
C ARG A 92 -12.44 7.41 9.91
N TRP A 93 -11.16 7.78 9.95
CA TRP A 93 -10.47 8.59 8.96
C TRP A 93 -9.01 8.13 8.87
N PRO A 94 -8.35 8.34 7.72
CA PRO A 94 -6.96 7.98 7.56
C PRO A 94 -6.03 8.97 8.29
N SER A 95 -4.93 8.46 8.82
CA SER A 95 -3.84 9.27 9.39
C SER A 95 -2.53 8.48 9.36
N PRO A 96 -1.76 8.53 8.26
CA PRO A 96 -0.47 7.84 8.21
C PRO A 96 0.57 8.49 9.13
N MET A 97 0.38 9.77 9.47
CA MET A 97 1.30 10.61 10.25
C MET A 97 2.72 10.59 9.67
N ALA A 98 2.81 10.93 8.38
CA ALA A 98 4.07 11.00 7.64
C ALA A 98 5.13 11.77 8.43
N GLY A 99 6.37 11.30 8.32
CA GLY A 99 7.53 11.83 9.06
C GLY A 99 7.71 11.25 10.47
N ASN A 100 6.69 10.60 11.04
CA ASN A 100 6.75 10.00 12.38
C ASN A 100 6.79 8.47 12.32
N ARG A 101 7.64 7.85 13.16
CA ARG A 101 7.66 6.40 13.31
C ARG A 101 6.45 5.94 14.15
N PRO A 102 5.75 4.85 13.78
CA PRO A 102 4.79 4.22 14.68
C PRO A 102 5.45 3.67 15.95
N ASN A 103 4.70 3.63 17.06
CA ASN A 103 5.17 3.14 18.35
C ASN A 103 4.98 1.63 18.53
N GLY A 104 4.08 1.04 17.73
CA GLY A 104 3.73 -0.39 17.76
C GLY A 104 2.48 -0.71 18.58
N ASP A 105 1.96 0.28 19.32
CA ASP A 105 0.70 0.23 20.04
C ASP A 105 -0.34 1.22 19.48
N ASP A 106 0.04 2.04 18.49
CA ASP A 106 -0.77 3.13 17.95
C ASP A 106 -1.27 2.86 16.52
N ARG A 107 -0.37 2.50 15.60
CA ARG A 107 -0.70 2.33 14.19
C ARG A 107 0.31 1.49 13.41
N PHE A 108 -0.11 1.05 12.23
CA PHE A 108 0.76 0.65 11.13
C PHE A 108 -0.02 0.79 9.82
N SER A 109 0.69 0.95 8.70
CA SER A 109 0.08 0.93 7.37
C SER A 109 0.97 0.20 6.37
N VAL A 110 0.32 -0.51 5.46
CA VAL A 110 0.93 -1.13 4.30
C VAL A 110 0.25 -0.55 3.07
N ALA A 111 1.03 -0.26 2.04
CA ALA A 111 0.53 0.26 0.79
C ALA A 111 1.28 -0.33 -0.39
N ILE A 112 0.59 -0.54 -1.51
CA ILE A 112 1.25 -0.71 -2.81
C ILE A 112 0.93 0.52 -3.63
N GLU A 113 1.99 1.22 -4.02
CA GLU A 113 1.90 2.41 -4.85
C GLU A 113 3.08 2.47 -5.83
N PRO A 114 2.94 3.24 -6.92
CA PRO A 114 4.07 3.63 -7.73
C PRO A 114 5.05 4.39 -6.84
N VAL A 115 6.30 3.92 -6.78
CA VAL A 115 7.34 4.56 -5.98
C VAL A 115 8.57 4.83 -6.84
N TYR A 116 9.32 5.85 -6.41
CA TYR A 116 10.57 6.35 -7.00
C TYR A 116 10.37 7.24 -8.23
N ASP A 117 10.74 8.51 -8.09
CA ASP A 117 10.76 9.49 -9.18
C ASP A 117 11.82 9.09 -10.21
N GLY A 118 11.42 8.75 -11.45
CA GLY A 118 12.39 8.42 -12.48
C GLY A 118 11.84 8.30 -13.91
N PRO A 119 12.64 8.61 -14.94
CA PRO A 119 12.25 8.56 -16.36
C PRO A 119 12.11 7.12 -16.92
N ALA A 120 12.25 6.10 -16.08
CA ALA A 120 12.02 4.70 -16.43
C ALA A 120 10.75 4.26 -15.71
N GLY A 121 9.71 4.01 -16.52
CA GLY A 121 8.36 3.53 -16.16
C GLY A 121 8.17 3.13 -14.70
N GLU A 122 7.27 3.84 -14.03
CA GLU A 122 7.04 3.69 -12.61
C GLU A 122 6.81 2.24 -12.20
N ARG A 123 7.47 1.86 -11.11
CA ARG A 123 7.39 0.54 -10.52
C ARG A 123 6.57 0.62 -9.26
N PHE A 124 5.79 -0.42 -9.01
CA PHE A 124 5.20 -0.63 -7.71
C PHE A 124 6.28 -1.04 -6.72
N ASP A 125 6.09 -0.60 -5.49
CA ASP A 125 6.70 -1.19 -4.30
C ASP A 125 5.77 -0.97 -3.12
N PHE A 126 6.18 -1.48 -1.97
CA PHE A 126 5.60 -1.12 -0.70
C PHE A 126 5.94 0.33 -0.31
N TYR A 127 5.03 0.95 0.43
CA TYR A 127 5.25 2.23 1.10
C TYR A 127 4.77 2.13 2.55
N ASP A 128 5.53 1.36 3.33
CA ASP A 128 5.04 0.81 4.59
C ASP A 128 5.51 1.59 5.83
N TYR A 129 4.64 1.69 6.83
CA TYR A 129 4.91 2.26 8.16
C TYR A 129 4.62 1.24 9.24
N TRP A 130 5.60 0.91 10.07
CA TRP A 130 5.44 0.08 11.27
C TRP A 130 6.52 0.42 12.30
N MET A 131 6.43 -0.12 13.51
CA MET A 131 7.36 0.19 14.60
C MET A 131 8.84 -0.15 14.31
N GLY A 132 9.08 -1.09 13.39
CA GLY A 132 10.43 -1.52 12.96
C GLY A 132 10.95 -0.82 11.70
N MET A 133 10.21 0.12 11.13
CA MET A 133 10.62 0.84 9.91
C MET A 133 11.92 1.63 10.12
N ARG A 134 12.65 1.86 9.04
CA ARG A 134 13.87 2.67 9.00
C ARG A 134 13.59 4.09 8.50
N SER A 135 14.46 5.01 8.90
CA SER A 135 14.46 6.38 8.42
C SER A 135 15.20 6.49 7.09
N TRP A 136 14.78 7.43 6.25
CA TRP A 136 15.52 7.81 5.05
C TRP A 136 16.83 8.57 5.40
N MET A 137 16.96 9.08 6.62
CA MET A 137 18.15 9.74 7.14
C MET A 137 19.11 8.71 7.75
N ALA A 138 20.42 8.92 7.56
CA ALA A 138 21.44 8.10 8.22
C ALA A 138 21.44 8.34 9.76
N ASP A 139 21.30 9.60 10.15
CA ASP A 139 21.20 10.05 11.55
C ASP A 139 19.84 10.77 11.71
N PRO A 140 18.78 10.04 12.10
CA PRO A 140 17.43 10.59 12.18
C PRO A 140 17.33 11.70 13.21
N ILE A 141 16.80 12.86 12.81
CA ILE A 141 16.40 13.89 13.76
C ILE A 141 15.14 13.39 14.45
N THR A 142 15.20 13.19 15.77
CA THR A 142 14.03 12.86 16.55
C THR A 142 13.21 14.12 16.77
N ASP A 143 11.88 14.00 16.70
CA ASP A 143 10.90 15.01 17.14
C ASP A 143 10.63 16.20 16.19
N ASP A 144 11.13 16.21 14.95
CA ASP A 144 10.75 17.21 13.94
C ASP A 144 9.67 16.73 12.96
N GLY A 145 9.30 15.46 13.02
CA GLY A 145 8.30 14.85 12.15
C GLY A 145 8.72 14.81 10.69
N THR A 146 10.02 14.62 10.39
CA THR A 146 10.52 14.52 9.00
C THR A 146 11.37 13.29 8.73
N ALA A 147 11.68 12.50 9.75
CA ALA A 147 12.66 11.42 9.63
C ALA A 147 12.10 10.11 9.06
N TYR A 148 10.79 9.84 9.18
CA TYR A 148 10.22 8.53 8.85
C TYR A 148 9.15 8.60 7.76
N TYR A 149 9.49 8.07 6.59
CA TYR A 149 8.59 7.92 5.44
C TYR A 149 8.43 6.45 5.07
N GLY A 150 7.45 6.12 4.24
CA GLY A 150 7.14 4.74 3.88
C GLY A 150 8.37 4.00 3.35
N ASN A 151 8.58 2.78 3.85
CA ASN A 151 9.72 1.96 3.46
C ASN A 151 9.38 1.10 2.25
N GLY A 152 10.30 1.06 1.27
CA GLY A 152 10.22 0.18 0.10
C GLY A 152 10.95 -1.14 0.32
N LEU A 153 10.39 -2.24 -0.16
CA LEU A 153 10.78 -3.58 0.26
C LEU A 153 11.04 -4.55 -0.91
N VAL A 154 10.46 -4.35 -2.09
CA VAL A 154 10.46 -5.30 -3.22
C VAL A 154 11.65 -5.06 -4.16
N HIS A 155 11.81 -3.83 -4.66
CA HIS A 155 12.89 -3.37 -5.54
C HIS A 155 13.11 -4.25 -6.79
N ARG A 156 12.01 -4.55 -7.51
CA ARG A 156 12.04 -5.38 -8.72
C ARG A 156 11.67 -4.62 -9.98
N ASN A 157 12.47 -4.77 -11.04
CA ASN A 157 12.22 -4.13 -12.34
C ASN A 157 10.99 -4.67 -13.07
N ASP A 158 10.54 -5.88 -12.76
CA ASP A 158 9.34 -6.49 -13.35
C ASP A 158 8.04 -6.18 -12.58
N PHE A 159 8.12 -5.47 -11.46
CA PHE A 159 6.95 -5.04 -10.70
C PHE A 159 6.45 -3.67 -11.16
N THR A 160 6.02 -3.59 -12.42
CA THR A 160 5.65 -2.34 -13.12
C THR A 160 4.17 -1.96 -12.97
N LEU A 161 3.83 -0.69 -13.19
CA LEU A 161 2.44 -0.21 -13.23
C LEU A 161 1.58 -0.75 -14.38
N ASP A 162 2.22 -1.05 -15.53
CA ASP A 162 1.56 -1.33 -16.81
C ASP A 162 0.45 -0.31 -17.13
N GLU A 163 0.85 0.94 -17.38
CA GLU A 163 -0.05 2.06 -17.65
C GLU A 163 -1.12 1.74 -18.71
N GLU A 164 -2.29 2.37 -18.58
CA GLU A 164 -3.46 2.20 -19.43
C GLU A 164 -4.02 0.76 -19.48
N THR A 165 -3.50 -0.14 -18.63
CA THR A 165 -3.91 -1.54 -18.55
C THR A 165 -4.40 -1.87 -17.14
N TRP A 166 -5.38 -2.76 -17.04
CA TRP A 166 -5.82 -3.29 -15.77
C TRP A 166 -4.79 -4.25 -15.18
N VAL A 167 -4.33 -3.95 -13.97
CA VAL A 167 -3.52 -4.85 -13.15
C VAL A 167 -4.34 -5.35 -11.97
N CYS A 168 -4.20 -6.63 -11.66
CA CYS A 168 -4.72 -7.23 -10.45
C CYS A 168 -3.61 -7.27 -9.41
N LEU A 169 -3.83 -6.63 -8.26
CA LEU A 169 -2.91 -6.65 -7.14
C LEU A 169 -3.58 -7.35 -5.95
N GLU A 170 -2.82 -8.16 -5.24
CA GLU A 170 -3.24 -8.75 -3.98
C GLU A 170 -2.11 -8.66 -2.98
N VAL A 171 -2.41 -8.24 -1.75
CA VAL A 171 -1.46 -8.21 -0.63
C VAL A 171 -1.99 -9.09 0.48
N HIS A 172 -1.13 -9.94 1.03
CA HIS A 172 -1.40 -10.71 2.24
C HIS A 172 -0.58 -10.12 3.38
N LEU A 173 -1.25 -9.77 4.47
CA LEU A 173 -0.62 -9.37 5.71
C LEU A 173 -1.16 -10.21 6.86
N ARG A 174 -0.25 -10.85 7.59
CA ARG A 174 -0.51 -11.49 8.89
C ARG A 174 0.35 -10.82 9.94
N LEU A 175 -0.29 -10.31 10.99
CA LEU A 175 0.39 -9.69 12.12
C LEU A 175 1.17 -10.72 12.93
N ASN A 176 2.23 -10.26 13.61
CA ASN A 176 2.94 -11.10 14.56
C ASN A 176 1.98 -11.55 15.69
N PRO A 177 1.88 -12.86 15.99
CA PRO A 177 1.03 -13.39 17.05
C PRO A 177 1.54 -13.04 18.45
N ASP A 178 2.87 -13.00 18.64
CA ASP A 178 3.51 -12.54 19.88
C ASP A 178 3.92 -11.07 19.72
N PRO A 179 3.36 -10.14 20.51
CA PRO A 179 3.70 -8.72 20.44
C PRO A 179 5.17 -8.41 20.76
N SER A 180 5.93 -9.34 21.36
CA SER A 180 7.35 -9.15 21.67
C SER A 180 8.31 -9.59 20.56
N SER A 181 7.79 -10.15 19.46
CA SER A 181 8.60 -10.73 18.38
C SER A 181 7.99 -10.49 17.00
N ALA A 182 8.82 -10.47 15.95
CA ALA A 182 8.36 -10.50 14.57
C ALA A 182 7.93 -11.91 14.10
N ALA A 183 8.26 -12.96 14.86
CA ALA A 183 8.10 -14.34 14.45
C ALA A 183 6.65 -14.67 14.07
N GLY A 184 6.45 -15.29 12.91
CA GLY A 184 5.16 -15.68 12.39
C GLY A 184 4.41 -14.58 11.63
N ALA A 185 4.91 -13.35 11.58
CA ALA A 185 4.37 -12.33 10.68
C ALA A 185 4.63 -12.70 9.22
N VAL A 186 3.74 -12.26 8.32
CA VAL A 186 3.85 -12.51 6.88
C VAL A 186 3.43 -11.26 6.13
N LEU A 187 4.21 -10.88 5.12
CA LEU A 187 3.84 -9.85 4.14
C LEU A 187 4.13 -10.39 2.73
N GLU A 188 3.12 -10.38 1.85
CA GLU A 188 3.27 -10.85 0.47
C GLU A 188 2.52 -9.96 -0.50
N VAL A 189 3.01 -9.88 -1.74
CA VAL A 189 2.33 -9.19 -2.82
C VAL A 189 2.37 -9.99 -4.12
N TRP A 190 1.22 -10.05 -4.79
CA TRP A 190 1.04 -10.62 -6.12
C TRP A 190 0.61 -9.54 -7.11
N LYS A 191 1.11 -9.64 -8.34
CA LYS A 191 0.64 -8.91 -9.52
C LYS A 191 0.17 -9.92 -10.56
N ASN A 192 -1.08 -9.82 -11.00
CA ASN A 192 -1.66 -10.71 -12.00
C ASN A 192 -1.44 -12.20 -11.66
N ASP A 193 -1.70 -12.56 -10.40
CA ASP A 193 -1.48 -13.89 -9.80
C ASP A 193 0.00 -14.36 -9.73
N VAL A 194 0.96 -13.58 -10.19
CA VAL A 194 2.39 -13.87 -10.03
C VAL A 194 2.86 -13.32 -8.68
N LEU A 195 3.50 -14.16 -7.86
CA LEU A 195 4.08 -13.73 -6.58
C LEU A 195 5.31 -12.84 -6.86
N MET A 196 5.20 -11.56 -6.52
CA MET A 196 6.29 -10.61 -6.65
C MET A 196 7.24 -10.72 -5.47
N ARG A 197 6.67 -10.77 -4.25
CA ARG A 197 7.47 -10.98 -3.05
C ARG A 197 6.70 -11.56 -1.89
N ARG A 198 7.42 -12.32 -1.07
CA ARG A 198 7.01 -12.83 0.24
C ARG A 198 8.12 -12.50 1.24
N PHE A 199 7.72 -12.02 2.41
CA PHE A 199 8.57 -11.80 3.58
C PHE A 199 7.96 -12.56 4.75
N ASP A 200 8.75 -13.44 5.37
CA ASP A 200 8.42 -14.15 6.60
C ASP A 200 9.69 -14.57 7.35
N ASP A 201 9.55 -15.41 8.37
CA ASP A 201 10.65 -15.95 9.17
C ASP A 201 11.72 -16.69 8.34
N GLY A 202 11.34 -17.22 7.17
CA GLY A 202 12.23 -17.94 6.25
C GLY A 202 12.99 -17.03 5.29
N GLY A 203 12.63 -15.75 5.22
CA GLY A 203 13.28 -14.75 4.38
C GLY A 203 12.36 -14.08 3.36
N PRO A 204 12.93 -13.51 2.28
CA PRO A 204 14.34 -13.51 1.92
C PRO A 204 15.21 -12.76 2.95
N ARG A 205 16.52 -13.07 2.98
CA ARG A 205 17.47 -12.16 3.62
C ARG A 205 17.67 -10.94 2.74
N GLY A 206 18.17 -9.87 3.33
CA GLY A 206 18.44 -8.62 2.66
C GLY A 206 19.34 -7.75 3.52
N TYR A 207 19.47 -6.49 3.10
CA TYR A 207 20.18 -5.45 3.80
C TYR A 207 19.40 -4.14 3.68
N TRP A 208 19.72 -3.17 4.53
CA TRP A 208 19.07 -1.87 4.50
C TRP A 208 19.96 -0.83 3.83
N ILE A 209 19.36 -0.05 2.94
CA ILE A 209 19.87 1.25 2.51
C ILE A 209 18.88 2.28 3.02
N ARG A 210 19.15 2.87 4.19
CA ARG A 210 18.25 3.81 4.85
C ARG A 210 16.85 3.18 5.05
N ASP A 211 15.82 3.74 4.41
CA ASP A 211 14.40 3.35 4.40
C ASP A 211 14.06 2.25 3.36
N LYS A 212 15.06 1.70 2.68
CA LYS A 212 14.87 0.71 1.61
C LYS A 212 15.46 -0.63 2.06
N PHE A 213 14.60 -1.64 2.20
CA PHE A 213 15.07 -3.01 2.42
C PHE A 213 15.33 -3.66 1.08
N CYS A 214 16.57 -4.06 0.85
CA CYS A 214 17.03 -4.71 -0.38
C CYS A 214 17.14 -6.21 -0.18
N PRO A 215 16.11 -6.99 -0.54
CA PRO A 215 16.14 -8.44 -0.35
C PRO A 215 16.98 -9.14 -1.44
N GLU A 216 17.47 -10.35 -1.16
CA GLU A 216 18.22 -11.20 -2.11
C GLU A 216 17.44 -11.39 -3.42
N GLY A 217 17.96 -10.88 -4.54
CA GLY A 217 17.30 -10.93 -5.84
C GLY A 217 16.45 -9.70 -6.19
N ALA A 218 16.54 -8.62 -5.40
CA ALA A 218 16.22 -7.28 -5.89
C ALA A 218 17.17 -6.89 -7.04
N ASP A 219 16.63 -6.24 -8.06
CA ASP A 219 17.36 -5.81 -9.25
C ASP A 219 17.11 -4.34 -9.62
N GLY A 220 16.38 -3.60 -8.77
CA GLY A 220 16.24 -2.15 -8.88
C GLY A 220 17.50 -1.38 -8.49
N ALA A 221 17.72 -0.24 -9.17
CA ALA A 221 18.89 0.63 -8.98
C ALA A 221 19.11 1.05 -7.52
N GLU A 222 18.01 1.26 -6.78
CA GLU A 222 17.99 1.58 -5.36
C GLU A 222 18.79 0.59 -4.52
N CYS A 223 18.81 -0.68 -4.94
CA CYS A 223 19.54 -1.75 -4.28
C CYS A 223 20.87 -2.09 -4.97
N THR A 224 20.94 -2.00 -6.30
CA THR A 224 22.14 -2.41 -7.05
C THR A 224 23.25 -1.36 -7.08
N ASP A 225 22.92 -0.08 -6.86
CA ASP A 225 23.93 1.01 -6.87
C ASP A 225 24.77 1.02 -5.58
N TYR A 226 24.25 0.48 -4.47
CA TYR A 226 24.90 0.41 -3.17
C TYR A 226 24.82 -0.99 -2.53
N PRO A 227 25.40 -2.03 -3.15
CA PRO A 227 25.24 -3.39 -2.70
C PRO A 227 25.95 -3.64 -1.36
N ALA A 228 25.30 -4.41 -0.48
CA ALA A 228 25.87 -4.89 0.78
C ALA A 228 25.51 -6.37 1.03
N PRO A 229 26.19 -7.06 1.96
CA PRO A 229 25.84 -8.45 2.29
C PRO A 229 24.41 -8.57 2.82
N ALA A 230 23.62 -9.48 2.24
CA ALA A 230 22.28 -9.79 2.72
C ALA A 230 22.32 -10.74 3.92
N ASP A 231 22.30 -10.18 5.13
CA ASP A 231 22.56 -10.91 6.38
C ASP A 231 21.35 -10.96 7.34
N THR A 232 20.29 -10.20 7.06
CA THR A 232 19.12 -10.11 7.94
C THR A 232 17.81 -10.38 7.20
N THR A 233 16.83 -10.97 7.87
CA THR A 233 15.45 -11.00 7.38
C THR A 233 14.76 -9.66 7.69
N LEU A 234 13.66 -9.38 6.99
CA LEU A 234 12.85 -8.20 7.27
C LEU A 234 12.17 -8.35 8.65
N GLY A 235 12.34 -7.36 9.51
CA GLY A 235 11.71 -7.33 10.83
C GLY A 235 10.24 -6.91 10.75
N LEU A 236 9.34 -7.88 10.61
CA LEU A 236 7.89 -7.68 10.47
C LEU A 236 7.12 -7.64 11.81
N GLN A 237 7.72 -7.12 12.88
CA GLN A 237 6.99 -6.86 14.11
C GLN A 237 6.06 -5.66 13.89
N MET A 238 4.86 -5.91 13.38
CA MET A 238 3.88 -4.86 13.05
C MET A 238 3.28 -4.22 14.31
N ARG A 239 3.27 -4.95 15.43
CA ARG A 239 2.72 -4.49 16.71
C ARG A 239 3.52 -4.97 17.92
N SER A 240 3.48 -4.14 18.96
CA SER A 240 3.93 -4.42 20.33
C SER A 240 2.77 -4.54 21.33
N ASP A 241 1.55 -4.19 20.92
CA ASP A 241 0.32 -4.36 21.70
C ASP A 241 -0.73 -5.18 20.91
N PRO A 242 -1.35 -6.22 21.49
CA PRO A 242 -2.38 -7.02 20.81
C PRO A 242 -3.70 -6.29 20.52
N ALA A 243 -3.90 -5.09 21.07
CA ALA A 243 -5.00 -4.20 20.73
C ALA A 243 -4.83 -3.57 19.34
N LEU A 244 -3.59 -3.44 18.84
CA LEU A 244 -3.34 -2.99 17.48
C LEU A 244 -3.60 -4.14 16.49
N ARG A 245 -4.64 -3.96 15.67
CA ARG A 245 -5.17 -4.97 14.73
C ARG A 245 -5.44 -4.35 13.37
N LEU A 246 -5.58 -5.19 12.35
CA LEU A 246 -6.03 -4.74 11.03
C LEU A 246 -7.47 -4.25 11.13
N ASN A 247 -7.70 -2.97 10.86
CA ASN A 247 -9.02 -2.35 10.91
C ASN A 247 -9.19 -1.13 9.99
N ALA A 248 -8.19 -0.76 9.20
CA ALA A 248 -8.22 0.39 8.30
C ALA A 248 -8.05 -0.04 6.83
N PHE A 249 -8.95 0.41 5.95
CA PHE A 249 -8.90 0.20 4.50
C PHE A 249 -9.08 1.54 3.78
N TRP A 250 -8.13 1.90 2.90
CA TRP A 250 -7.97 3.26 2.38
C TRP A 250 -7.42 3.28 0.94
N PRO A 251 -8.26 3.08 -0.09
CA PRO A 251 -7.89 3.45 -1.46
C PRO A 251 -7.78 4.97 -1.59
N GLN A 252 -6.69 5.43 -2.18
CA GLN A 252 -6.41 6.85 -2.36
C GLN A 252 -5.77 7.12 -3.72
N ASN A 253 -6.07 8.29 -4.26
CA ASN A 253 -5.24 8.93 -5.26
C ASN A 253 -4.84 10.34 -4.78
N TYR A 254 -3.53 10.57 -4.71
CA TYR A 254 -2.92 11.87 -4.48
C TYR A 254 -1.80 12.06 -5.51
N ILE A 255 -1.49 13.30 -5.88
CA ILE A 255 -0.35 13.62 -6.74
C ILE A 255 0.21 14.91 -6.19
N THR A 256 1.47 14.90 -5.75
CA THR A 256 2.11 16.06 -5.10
C THR A 256 2.35 17.20 -6.09
N ASP A 257 2.65 16.87 -7.34
CA ASP A 257 3.00 17.82 -8.38
C ASP A 257 1.77 18.52 -8.99
N ASP A 258 2.02 19.59 -9.75
CA ASP A 258 1.01 20.27 -10.56
C ASP A 258 0.41 19.38 -11.68
N ALA A 259 0.97 18.18 -11.87
CA ALA A 259 0.44 17.17 -12.76
C ALA A 259 -0.95 16.71 -12.32
N ARG A 260 -1.66 16.07 -13.24
CA ARG A 260 -2.99 15.53 -13.01
C ARG A 260 -3.04 14.11 -13.55
N GLY A 261 -3.72 13.24 -12.83
CA GLY A 261 -3.86 11.85 -13.25
C GLY A 261 -5.04 11.14 -12.62
N THR A 262 -5.60 10.20 -13.38
CA THR A 262 -6.72 9.35 -12.99
C THR A 262 -6.31 7.93 -12.62
N LEU A 263 -6.46 7.56 -11.35
CA LEU A 263 -6.33 6.18 -10.88
C LEU A 263 -7.72 5.56 -10.82
N THR A 264 -7.91 4.45 -11.54
CA THR A 264 -9.20 3.74 -11.55
C THR A 264 -9.11 2.45 -10.75
N PHE A 265 -10.04 2.27 -9.82
CA PHE A 265 -10.20 1.06 -9.02
C PHE A 265 -11.42 0.26 -9.42
N ASP A 266 -11.31 -1.06 -9.39
CA ASP A 266 -12.46 -1.96 -9.42
C ASP A 266 -12.25 -3.18 -8.51
N GLN A 267 -13.37 -3.78 -8.09
CA GLN A 267 -13.44 -5.01 -7.29
C GLN A 267 -12.45 -5.07 -6.11
N MET A 268 -12.44 -4.01 -5.32
CA MET A 268 -11.71 -3.97 -4.06
C MET A 268 -12.31 -4.97 -3.07
N VAL A 269 -11.49 -5.88 -2.55
CA VAL A 269 -11.91 -6.97 -1.67
C VAL A 269 -10.96 -7.12 -0.49
N VAL A 270 -11.55 -7.25 0.71
CA VAL A 270 -10.84 -7.74 1.91
C VAL A 270 -11.36 -9.13 2.29
N ALA A 271 -10.44 -10.08 2.48
CA ALA A 271 -10.72 -11.48 2.76
C ALA A 271 -9.75 -12.07 3.80
N THR A 272 -10.07 -13.26 4.32
CA THR A 272 -9.25 -14.02 5.28
C THR A 272 -8.52 -15.19 4.61
N ARG A 273 -8.55 -15.25 3.28
CA ARG A 273 -7.86 -16.22 2.44
C ARG A 273 -7.62 -15.60 1.07
N ARG A 274 -6.58 -16.07 0.38
CA ARG A 274 -6.24 -15.64 -0.99
C ARG A 274 -7.48 -15.64 -1.88
N VAL A 275 -7.72 -14.52 -2.55
CA VAL A 275 -8.81 -14.31 -3.51
C VAL A 275 -8.32 -14.69 -4.90
N GLY A 276 -7.10 -14.27 -5.26
CA GLY A 276 -6.54 -14.39 -6.62
C GLY A 276 -7.23 -13.47 -7.63
N CYS A 277 -6.69 -13.47 -8.84
CA CYS A 277 -7.22 -12.68 -9.95
C CYS A 277 -8.35 -13.42 -10.67
N MET A 278 -9.26 -12.67 -11.26
CA MET A 278 -10.20 -13.18 -12.24
C MET A 278 -9.44 -13.76 -13.44
N ARG A 279 -9.99 -14.84 -13.99
CA ARG A 279 -9.49 -15.49 -15.21
C ARG A 279 -10.22 -14.98 -16.45
#